data_AF-A0A3R7PF32-F1
#
_entry.id   AF-A0A3R7PF32-F1
#
_cell.length_a   1.000
_cell.length_b   1.000
_cell.length_c   1.000
_cell.angle_alpha   90.00
_cell.angle_beta   90.00
_cell.angle_gamma   90.00
#
_symmetry.space_group_name_H-M   'P 1'
#
loop_
_entity.id
_entity.type
_entity.pdbx_description
1 polymer ?
#
loop_
_entity_poly.entity_id
_entity_poly.type
_entity_poly.pdbx_seq_one_letter_code
_entity_poly.pdbx_strand_id
1 'polypeptide(L)'
;MFRLLVLALVVAVDSFRSSDLQLRITPPSAPISAAAAQDPANCRCGAFITLDSVEKMLYELPPLDMGSCDQHNKCRDRCFKEFEELSGGGDLNYITSDGVTPVGQILCTASGKPVHNEYVYAYSELCDGPWEWTGDQTMQPLCCNKDHEYHPCPE
;
A
#
# COMPACT_ATOMS: atom_id res chain seq x y z
N MET A 1 -22.12 -18.25 -9.21
CA MET A 1 -21.30 -17.32 -10.01
C MET A 1 -19.89 -17.33 -9.41
N PHE A 2 -19.09 -18.34 -9.73
CA PHE A 2 -17.73 -18.54 -9.23
C PHE A 2 -16.78 -18.40 -10.42
N ARG A 3 -15.80 -17.49 -10.35
CA ARG A 3 -14.64 -17.51 -11.25
C ARG A 3 -13.38 -17.67 -10.40
N LEU A 4 -13.10 -18.93 -10.06
CA LEU A 4 -11.73 -19.42 -9.96
C LEU A 4 -11.35 -19.93 -11.35
N LEU A 5 -10.29 -19.40 -11.95
CA LEU A 5 -9.38 -20.21 -12.76
C LEU A 5 -8.03 -19.50 -12.86
N VAL A 6 -7.14 -19.92 -11.96
CA VAL A 6 -5.70 -19.76 -12.06
C VAL A 6 -5.23 -20.66 -13.20
N LEU A 7 -4.55 -20.10 -14.20
CA LEU A 7 -3.58 -20.85 -14.99
C LEU A 7 -2.53 -19.87 -15.53
N ALA A 8 -1.44 -19.79 -14.79
CA ALA A 8 -0.18 -19.24 -15.24
C ALA A 8 0.33 -20.09 -16.40
N LEU A 9 0.56 -19.46 -17.55
CA LEU A 9 1.23 -20.07 -18.69
C LEU A 9 2.61 -19.42 -18.85
N VAL A 10 3.62 -20.18 -18.41
CA VAL A 10 4.89 -20.44 -19.11
C VAL A 10 5.48 -19.28 -19.90
N VAL A 11 6.59 -18.68 -19.42
CA VAL A 11 7.89 -18.70 -20.13
C VAL A 11 9.02 -18.53 -19.10
N ALA A 12 9.56 -19.64 -18.58
CA ALA A 12 10.94 -19.65 -18.10
C ALA A 12 11.80 -19.97 -19.33
N VAL A 13 12.47 -18.97 -19.90
CA VAL A 13 13.41 -19.18 -21.00
C VAL A 13 14.64 -19.88 -20.43
N ASP A 14 14.92 -21.03 -21.01
CA ASP A 14 16.01 -21.95 -20.71
C ASP A 14 17.38 -21.30 -20.45
N SER A 15 18.03 -21.87 -19.44
CA SER A 15 19.46 -21.79 -19.17
C SER A 15 20.24 -22.36 -20.37
N PHE A 16 20.66 -21.52 -21.32
CA PHE A 16 21.51 -21.95 -22.42
C PHE A 16 22.99 -21.89 -22.05
N ARG A 17 23.52 -23.09 -21.82
CA ARG A 17 24.91 -23.45 -21.62
C ARG A 17 25.77 -22.98 -22.80
N SER A 18 26.75 -22.15 -22.50
CA SER A 18 27.83 -21.71 -23.39
C SER A 18 28.66 -22.89 -23.89
N SER A 19 28.69 -23.13 -25.22
CA SER A 19 29.82 -23.66 -26.00
C SER A 19 29.51 -23.56 -27.51
N ASP A 20 30.38 -22.84 -28.23
CA ASP A 20 30.74 -23.01 -29.66
C ASP A 20 29.64 -23.15 -30.74
N LEU A 21 29.46 -22.10 -31.56
CA LEU A 21 29.91 -22.12 -32.98
C LEU A 21 29.76 -20.74 -33.65
N GLN A 22 30.77 -20.35 -34.41
CA GLN A 22 30.80 -19.12 -35.20
C GLN A 22 29.81 -19.12 -36.38
N LEU A 23 29.17 -17.98 -36.63
CA LEU A 23 28.87 -17.54 -37.99
C LEU A 23 28.78 -16.00 -38.05
N ARG A 24 29.72 -15.39 -38.78
CA ARG A 24 29.69 -13.95 -39.13
C ARG A 24 28.64 -13.71 -40.21
N ILE A 25 27.61 -12.92 -39.91
CA ILE A 25 26.79 -12.22 -40.90
C ILE A 25 26.53 -10.81 -40.35
N THR A 26 27.19 -9.80 -40.92
CA THR A 26 26.87 -8.36 -40.70
C THR A 26 26.00 -7.87 -41.86
N PRO A 27 24.80 -7.34 -41.58
CA PRO A 27 24.45 -5.99 -42.08
C PRO A 27 23.50 -5.21 -41.12
N PRO A 28 23.04 -4.02 -41.54
CA PRO A 28 23.38 -2.71 -40.96
C PRO A 28 22.68 -2.38 -39.64
N SER A 29 23.31 -1.48 -38.89
CA SER A 29 22.90 -0.95 -37.59
C SER A 29 21.49 -0.34 -37.61
N ALA A 30 20.48 -1.12 -37.26
CA ALA A 30 19.19 -0.58 -36.87
C ALA A 30 19.32 0.02 -35.45
N PRO A 31 18.85 1.25 -35.19
CA PRO A 31 18.80 1.78 -33.84
C PRO A 31 17.82 0.91 -33.03
N ILE A 32 18.35 0.11 -32.11
CA ILE A 32 17.55 -0.54 -31.07
C ILE A 32 17.03 0.60 -30.20
N SER A 33 15.82 1.07 -30.49
CA SER A 33 15.11 1.96 -29.58
C SER A 33 14.75 1.14 -28.35
N ALA A 34 15.57 1.22 -27.31
CA ALA A 34 15.20 0.79 -25.98
C ALA A 34 14.10 1.74 -25.50
N ALA A 35 12.84 1.39 -25.77
CA ALA A 35 11.73 1.96 -25.02
C ALA A 35 11.96 1.52 -23.57
N ALA A 36 12.49 2.42 -22.74
CA ALA A 36 12.44 2.22 -21.30
C ALA A 36 10.95 2.06 -20.97
N ALA A 37 10.54 0.84 -20.62
CA ALA A 37 9.27 0.65 -19.94
C ALA A 37 9.38 1.53 -18.69
N GLN A 38 8.66 2.65 -18.67
CA GLN A 38 8.57 3.46 -17.47
C GLN A 38 7.91 2.56 -16.44
N ASP A 39 8.63 2.25 -15.37
CA ASP A 39 8.03 1.52 -14.25
C ASP A 39 6.74 2.23 -13.86
N PRO A 40 5.66 1.47 -13.61
CA PRO A 40 4.38 2.07 -13.29
C PRO A 40 4.55 2.97 -12.07
N ALA A 41 4.14 4.22 -12.20
CA ALA A 41 4.27 5.21 -11.13
C ALA A 41 3.24 4.93 -10.04
N ASN A 42 3.55 3.96 -9.18
CA ASN A 42 2.65 3.47 -8.16
C ASN A 42 2.69 4.37 -6.92
N CYS A 43 1.51 4.83 -6.50
CA CYS A 43 1.29 5.48 -5.22
C CYS A 43 0.61 4.49 -4.28
N ARG A 44 1.22 4.23 -3.12
CA ARG A 44 0.68 3.39 -2.07
C ARG A 44 0.24 4.26 -0.91
N CYS A 45 -0.90 3.93 -0.32
CA CYS A 45 -1.44 4.63 0.84
C CYS A 45 -1.51 3.64 2.00
N GLY A 46 -1.00 4.05 3.16
CA GLY A 46 -0.90 3.19 4.33
C GLY A 46 -1.32 3.91 5.60
N ALA A 47 -1.91 3.17 6.53
CA ALA A 47 -2.20 3.63 7.88
C ALA A 47 -1.22 2.97 8.85
N PHE A 48 -0.54 3.76 9.67
CA PHE A 48 0.53 3.33 10.55
C PHE A 48 0.24 3.70 12.00
N ILE A 49 0.73 2.86 12.91
CA ILE A 49 0.70 3.10 14.35
C ILE A 49 2.11 2.97 14.90
N THR A 50 2.46 3.77 15.91
CA THR A 50 3.72 3.59 16.64
C THR A 50 3.45 2.73 17.88
N LEU A 51 4.08 1.57 17.96
CA LEU A 51 3.99 0.67 19.12
C LEU A 51 5.40 0.28 19.54
N ASP A 52 5.70 0.35 20.84
CA ASP A 52 7.01 -0.06 21.38
C ASP A 52 8.21 0.60 20.67
N SER A 53 8.07 1.88 20.27
CA SER A 53 9.06 2.65 19.48
C SER A 53 9.28 2.16 18.03
N VAL A 54 8.35 1.36 17.48
CA VAL A 54 8.40 0.87 16.10
C VAL A 54 7.13 1.27 15.36
N GLU A 55 7.26 1.79 14.15
CA GLU A 55 6.11 2.00 13.27
C GLU A 55 5.64 0.67 12.67
N LYS A 56 4.35 0.40 12.82
CA LYS A 56 3.69 -0.77 12.25
C LYS A 56 2.60 -0.30 11.29
N MET A 57 2.65 -0.79 10.06
CA MET A 57 1.55 -0.65 9.11
C MET A 57 0.37 -1.54 9.55
N LEU A 58 -0.81 -0.93 9.67
CA LEU A 58 -2.05 -1.61 10.02
C LEU A 58 -2.92 -1.88 8.80
N TYR A 59 -2.91 -0.97 7.84
CA TYR A 59 -3.77 -1.03 6.67
C TYR A 59 -3.03 -0.47 5.47
N GLU A 60 -3.23 -1.09 4.31
CA GLU A 60 -2.67 -0.65 3.04
C GLU A 60 -3.75 -0.71 1.96
N LEU A 61 -3.89 0.37 1.20
CA LEU A 61 -4.79 0.41 0.06
C LEU A 61 -4.15 -0.18 -1.20
N PRO A 62 -4.95 -0.68 -2.14
CA PRO A 62 -4.46 -1.03 -3.47
C PRO A 62 -3.70 0.16 -4.09
N PRO A 63 -2.58 -0.10 -4.79
CA PRO A 63 -1.77 0.97 -5.37
C PRO A 63 -2.56 1.74 -6.43
N LEU A 64 -2.34 3.04 -6.45
CA LEU A 64 -2.92 3.98 -7.42
C LEU A 64 -1.87 4.32 -8.48
N ASP A 65 -2.28 4.32 -9.75
CA ASP A 65 -1.41 4.78 -10.84
C ASP A 65 -1.38 6.32 -10.90
N MET A 66 -0.19 6.89 -10.80
CA MET A 66 0.07 8.33 -10.83
C MET A 66 0.50 8.84 -12.21
N GLY A 67 0.89 7.95 -13.12
CA GLY A 67 1.46 8.25 -14.42
C GLY A 67 2.91 8.77 -14.41
N SER A 68 3.41 9.32 -13.31
CA SER A 68 4.83 9.71 -13.12
C SER A 68 5.23 9.77 -11.64
N CYS A 69 6.50 9.48 -11.35
CA CYS A 69 7.11 9.54 -10.02
C CYS A 69 7.40 10.97 -9.52
N ASP A 70 7.18 12.00 -10.34
CA ASP A 70 7.35 13.41 -9.91
C ASP A 70 6.09 13.98 -9.21
N GLN A 71 5.07 13.14 -9.00
CA GLN A 71 3.73 13.54 -8.56
C GLN A 71 3.52 13.39 -7.04
N HIS A 72 4.54 13.68 -6.22
CA HIS A 72 4.51 13.52 -4.76
C HIS A 72 3.27 14.14 -4.10
N ASN A 73 3.03 15.44 -4.34
CA ASN A 73 1.87 16.14 -3.77
C ASN A 73 0.55 15.48 -4.17
N LYS A 74 0.43 15.07 -5.43
CA LYS A 74 -0.78 14.40 -5.91
C LYS A 74 -0.97 13.04 -5.25
N CYS A 75 0.10 12.28 -5.03
CA CYS A 75 0.03 10.99 -4.31
C CYS A 75 -0.41 11.21 -2.86
N ARG A 76 0.23 12.16 -2.17
CA ARG A 76 -0.11 12.55 -0.80
C ARG A 76 -1.58 12.98 -0.67
N ASP A 77 -2.03 13.91 -1.50
CA ASP A 77 -3.39 14.46 -1.44
C ASP A 77 -4.44 13.39 -1.79
N ARG A 78 -4.10 12.41 -2.64
CA ARG A 78 -4.94 11.24 -2.87
C ARG A 78 -5.01 10.36 -1.65
N CYS A 79 -3.89 10.00 -1.02
CA CYS A 79 -3.90 9.17 0.18
C CYS A 79 -4.62 9.85 1.35
N PHE A 80 -4.46 11.17 1.53
CA PHE A 80 -5.27 11.97 2.46
C PHE A 80 -6.76 11.75 2.21
N LYS A 81 -7.20 11.98 0.97
CA LYS A 81 -8.62 11.86 0.63
C LYS A 81 -9.17 10.44 0.82
N GLU A 82 -8.43 9.41 0.41
CA GLU A 82 -8.87 8.02 0.59
C GLU A 82 -8.96 7.66 2.08
N PHE A 83 -8.02 8.15 2.91
CA PHE A 83 -8.09 7.97 4.36
C PHE A 83 -9.35 8.62 4.93
N GLU A 84 -9.60 9.89 4.60
CA GLU A 84 -10.79 10.63 5.05
C GLU A 84 -12.10 9.94 4.64
N GLU A 85 -12.20 9.48 3.40
CA GLU A 85 -13.41 8.83 2.87
C GLU A 85 -13.67 7.46 3.52
N LEU A 86 -12.63 6.68 3.77
CA LEU A 86 -12.76 5.35 4.36
C LEU A 86 -12.94 5.37 5.88
N SER A 87 -12.37 6.39 6.54
CA SER A 87 -12.40 6.53 7.99
C SER A 87 -13.44 7.52 8.49
N GLY A 88 -14.18 8.19 7.59
CA GLY A 88 -15.15 9.21 7.97
C GLY A 88 -14.50 10.42 8.65
N GLY A 89 -13.33 10.84 8.19
CA GLY A 89 -12.59 11.95 8.79
C GLY A 89 -11.60 11.54 9.90
N GLY A 90 -11.17 10.28 9.93
CA GLY A 90 -10.38 9.71 11.02
C GLY A 90 -11.20 9.29 12.26
N ASP A 91 -12.53 9.21 12.17
CA ASP A 91 -13.39 8.76 13.27
C ASP A 91 -13.34 7.23 13.41
N LEU A 92 -12.83 6.75 14.54
CA LEU A 92 -12.70 5.32 14.83
C LEU A 92 -14.07 4.66 15.09
N ASN A 93 -15.11 5.44 15.36
CA ASN A 93 -16.48 4.96 15.48
C ASN A 93 -17.23 4.96 14.13
N TYR A 94 -16.62 5.51 13.08
CA TYR A 94 -17.23 5.52 11.76
C TYR A 94 -17.48 4.10 11.28
N ILE A 95 -18.72 3.81 10.89
CA ILE A 95 -19.11 2.51 10.36
C ILE A 95 -18.70 2.45 8.90
N THR A 96 -17.88 1.45 8.56
CA THR A 96 -17.38 1.30 7.19
C THR A 96 -18.47 0.90 6.20
N SER A 97 -18.12 0.79 4.92
CA SER A 97 -19.05 0.47 3.84
C SER A 97 -19.76 -0.88 3.97
N ASP A 98 -19.29 -1.76 4.87
CA ASP A 98 -19.99 -3.00 5.24
C ASP A 98 -21.25 -2.77 6.09
N GLY A 99 -21.43 -1.55 6.62
CA GLY A 99 -22.58 -1.14 7.42
C GLY A 99 -22.60 -1.68 8.84
N VAL A 100 -21.54 -2.35 9.31
CA VAL A 100 -21.51 -3.02 10.62
C VAL A 100 -20.23 -2.72 11.40
N THR A 101 -19.07 -2.73 10.74
CA THR A 101 -17.79 -2.70 11.43
C THR A 101 -17.28 -1.26 11.57
N PRO A 102 -16.97 -0.78 12.79
CA PRO A 102 -16.33 0.51 12.97
C PRO A 102 -14.87 0.46 12.54
N VAL A 103 -14.33 1.59 12.06
CA VAL A 103 -12.92 1.72 11.65
C VAL A 103 -11.95 1.27 12.74
N GLY A 104 -12.23 1.62 14.01
CA GLY A 104 -11.44 1.19 15.15
C GLY A 104 -11.34 -0.32 15.27
N GLN A 105 -12.41 -1.07 15.00
CA GLN A 105 -12.39 -2.53 15.06
C GLN A 105 -11.51 -3.13 13.96
N ILE A 106 -11.51 -2.55 12.76
CA ILE A 106 -10.62 -2.97 11.67
C ILE A 106 -9.16 -2.79 12.08
N LEU A 107 -8.83 -1.63 12.64
CA LEU A 107 -7.47 -1.30 13.08
C LEU A 107 -7.03 -2.16 14.26
N CYS A 108 -7.89 -2.42 15.24
CA CYS A 108 -7.58 -3.33 16.34
C CYS A 108 -7.33 -4.76 15.87
N THR A 109 -8.15 -5.26 14.93
CA THR A 109 -7.96 -6.57 14.32
C THR A 109 -6.61 -6.65 13.60
N ALA A 110 -6.23 -5.62 12.84
CA ALA A 110 -4.94 -5.56 12.14
C ALA A 110 -3.73 -5.38 13.07
N SER A 111 -3.92 -4.69 14.21
CA SER A 111 -2.88 -4.51 15.21
C SER A 111 -2.44 -5.86 15.80
N GLY A 112 -3.38 -6.80 15.97
CA GLY A 112 -3.14 -8.13 16.52
C GLY A 112 -2.48 -8.12 17.90
N LYS A 113 -2.58 -6.99 18.62
CA LYS A 113 -2.00 -6.75 19.94
C LYS A 113 -2.86 -5.73 20.70
N PRO A 114 -2.79 -5.69 22.03
CA PRO A 114 -3.35 -4.58 22.79
C PRO A 114 -2.71 -3.26 22.38
N VAL A 115 -3.53 -2.22 22.24
CA VAL A 115 -3.10 -0.85 21.93
C VAL A 115 -3.67 0.06 23.00
N HIS A 116 -2.87 1.00 23.49
CA HIS A 116 -3.27 1.90 24.55
C HIS A 116 -2.95 3.34 24.16
N ASN A 117 -3.99 4.10 23.85
CA ASN A 117 -3.92 5.55 23.66
C ASN A 117 -2.98 6.01 22.53
N GLU A 118 -3.03 5.33 21.38
CA GLU A 118 -2.14 5.60 20.25
C GLU A 118 -2.91 6.12 19.03
N TYR A 119 -2.38 7.13 18.36
CA TYR A 119 -2.97 7.63 17.11
C TYR A 119 -2.53 6.77 15.92
N VAL A 120 -3.42 6.65 14.93
CA VAL A 120 -3.10 6.03 13.65
C VAL A 120 -2.96 7.11 12.59
N TYR A 121 -1.85 7.09 11.88
CA TYR A 121 -1.41 8.14 10.96
C TYR A 121 -1.49 7.65 9.52
N ALA A 122 -1.92 8.53 8.62
CA ALA A 122 -1.93 8.23 7.19
C ALA A 122 -0.60 8.63 6.52
N TYR A 123 -0.07 7.74 5.70
CA TYR A 123 1.15 7.94 4.94
C TYR A 123 0.95 7.58 3.46
N SER A 124 1.78 8.18 2.62
CA SER A 124 1.85 7.92 1.17
C SER A 124 3.26 7.52 0.77
N GLU A 125 3.39 6.57 -0.16
CA GLU A 125 4.66 6.16 -0.77
C GLU A 125 4.52 6.25 -2.29
N LEU A 126 5.46 6.93 -2.98
CA LEU A 126 5.46 7.05 -4.43
C LEU A 126 6.68 6.34 -5.01
N CYS A 127 6.47 5.42 -5.96
CA CYS A 127 7.51 4.71 -6.71
C CYS A 127 8.56 4.03 -5.83
N ASP A 128 8.12 3.28 -4.81
CA ASP A 128 8.97 2.59 -3.84
C ASP A 128 9.94 3.54 -3.10
N GLY A 129 9.56 4.82 -3.00
CA GLY A 129 10.27 5.84 -2.24
C GLY A 129 10.07 5.71 -0.72
N PRO A 130 10.46 6.73 0.05
CA PRO A 130 10.13 6.78 1.47
C PRO A 130 8.63 6.98 1.68
N TRP A 131 8.11 6.47 2.81
CA TRP A 131 6.78 6.86 3.30
C TRP A 131 6.80 8.31 3.78
N GLU A 132 5.85 9.09 3.31
CA GLU A 132 5.67 10.50 3.62
C GLU A 132 4.35 10.70 4.37
N TRP A 133 4.37 11.41 5.49
CA TRP A 133 3.16 11.71 6.25
C TRP A 133 2.22 12.58 5.43
N THR A 134 0.94 12.22 5.37
CA THR A 134 -0.05 12.97 4.58
C THR A 134 -0.51 14.25 5.24
N GLY A 135 -0.22 14.42 6.53
CA GLY A 135 -0.79 15.48 7.37
C GLY A 135 -2.02 15.03 8.18
N ASP A 136 -2.40 13.76 8.07
CA ASP A 136 -3.64 13.24 8.65
C ASP A 136 -3.43 12.12 9.68
N GLN A 137 -4.41 11.98 10.56
CA GLN A 137 -4.45 10.97 11.62
C GLN A 137 -5.88 10.74 12.12
N THR A 138 -6.08 9.70 12.93
CA THR A 138 -7.36 9.48 13.62
C THR A 138 -7.70 10.64 14.57
N MET A 139 -8.99 10.96 14.70
CA MET A 139 -9.47 12.04 15.57
C MET A 139 -9.29 11.72 17.06
N GLN A 140 -9.53 10.46 17.40
CA GLN A 140 -9.36 9.89 18.73
C GLN A 140 -8.29 8.80 18.69
N PRO A 141 -7.58 8.59 19.81
CA PRO A 141 -6.62 7.51 19.92
C PRO A 141 -7.30 6.14 19.84
N LEU A 142 -6.57 5.17 19.30
CA LEU A 142 -6.94 3.76 19.23
C LEU A 142 -6.68 3.09 20.57
N CYS A 143 -7.68 2.37 21.07
CA CYS A 143 -7.54 1.45 22.19
C CYS A 143 -8.11 0.09 21.82
N CYS A 144 -7.31 -0.95 22.07
CA CYS A 144 -7.64 -2.33 21.75
C CYS A 144 -7.41 -3.21 22.97
N ASN A 145 -8.39 -4.03 23.31
CA ASN A 145 -8.26 -4.98 24.41
C ASN A 145 -7.44 -6.23 23.99
N LYS A 146 -7.32 -7.20 24.90
CA LYS A 146 -6.57 -8.44 24.66
C LYS A 146 -7.22 -9.36 23.62
N ASP A 147 -8.51 -9.17 23.38
CA ASP A 147 -9.29 -9.90 22.38
C ASP A 147 -9.32 -9.14 21.03
N HIS A 148 -8.54 -8.07 20.91
CA HIS A 148 -8.45 -7.19 19.74
C HIS A 148 -9.77 -6.47 19.42
N GLU A 149 -10.61 -6.27 20.42
CA GLU A 149 -11.83 -5.49 20.29
C GLU A 149 -11.52 -4.01 20.51
N TYR A 150 -12.10 -3.19 19.64
CA TYR A 150 -12.06 -1.75 19.76
C TYR A 150 -12.97 -1.28 20.89
N HIS A 151 -12.47 -0.33 21.67
CA HIS A 151 -13.25 0.42 22.63
C HIS A 151 -12.73 1.86 22.71
N PRO A 152 -13.57 2.82 23.15
CA PRO A 152 -13.08 4.17 23.47
C PRO A 152 -11.92 4.13 24.47
N CYS A 153 -10.94 4.98 24.28
CA CYS A 153 -9.86 5.16 25.26
C CYS A 153 -10.39 5.86 26.53
N PRO A 154 -9.87 5.51 27.72
CA PRO A 154 -10.14 6.28 28.94
C PRO A 154 -9.68 7.74 28.79
N GLU A 155 -10.41 8.67 29.40
CA GLU A 155 -9.98 10.08 29.56
C GLU A 155 -8.83 10.24 30.56
#